data_AF-A0A938Q844-F1
#
_entry.id   AF-A0A938Q844-F1
#
_cell.length_a   1.000
_cell.length_b   1.000
_cell.length_c   1.000
_cell.angle_alpha   90.00
_cell.angle_beta   90.00
_cell.angle_gamma   90.00
#
_symmetry.space_group_name_H-M   'P 1'
#
loop_
_entity.id
_entity.type
_entity.pdbx_description
1 polymer ?
#
loop_
_entity_poly.entity_id
_entity_poly.type
_entity_poly.pdbx_seq_one_letter_code
_entity_poly.pdbx_strand_id
1 'polypeptide(L)'
;MQNRRVVCTGIGVLSALGSNLESFSKNLFDGQSAIRRYPSDRFLPAALHLAAGCIPDFDPGCIDYDQKILARCDLFIAYALHAAFAAIKHSGLNDNLESYDRMRAGVCFGSG
;
A
#
# COMPACT_ATOMS: atom_id res chain seq x y z
N MET A 1 28.90 5.27 -19.73
CA MET A 1 27.47 4.88 -19.68
C MET A 1 26.64 6.12 -19.91
N GLN A 2 25.71 6.13 -20.87
CA GLN A 2 24.73 7.21 -20.97
C GLN A 2 23.69 7.04 -19.86
N ASN A 3 23.39 8.11 -19.13
CA ASN A 3 22.34 8.12 -18.12
C ASN A 3 20.98 7.96 -18.80
N ARG A 4 20.31 6.82 -18.58
CA ARG A 4 18.91 6.64 -18.97
C ARG A 4 18.04 7.42 -18.00
N ARG A 5 17.09 8.20 -18.52
CA ARG A 5 16.08 8.88 -17.70
C ARG A 5 15.15 7.83 -17.10
N VAL A 6 14.86 7.99 -15.82
CA VAL A 6 13.88 7.17 -15.09
C VAL A 6 12.71 8.09 -14.74
N VAL A 7 11.49 7.58 -14.88
CA VAL A 7 10.25 8.31 -14.60
C VAL A 7 9.31 7.45 -13.75
N CYS A 8 8.52 8.08 -12.90
CA CYS A 8 7.45 7.42 -12.17
C CYS A 8 6.20 7.41 -13.04
N THR A 9 5.74 6.23 -13.44
CA THR A 9 4.54 6.07 -14.27
C THR A 9 3.29 5.79 -13.43
N GLY A 10 3.44 5.17 -12.26
CA GLY A 10 2.34 4.79 -11.38
C GLY A 10 2.68 5.01 -9.92
N ILE A 11 1.65 5.35 -9.13
CA ILE A 11 1.75 5.49 -7.68
C ILE A 11 0.56 4.75 -7.06
N GLY A 12 0.84 3.99 -6.01
CA GLY A 12 -0.16 3.33 -5.19
C GLY A 12 0.23 3.49 -3.73
N VAL A 13 -0.77 3.73 -2.88
CA VAL A 13 -0.56 4.05 -1.48
C VAL A 13 -1.63 3.40 -0.63
N LEU A 14 -1.22 2.85 0.50
CA LEU A 14 -2.08 2.44 1.59
C LEU A 14 -1.46 3.02 2.86
N SER A 15 -2.18 3.92 3.52
CA SER A 15 -1.66 4.64 4.68
C SER A 15 -2.77 4.98 5.68
N ALA A 16 -2.38 5.34 6.90
CA ALA A 16 -3.31 5.86 7.90
C ALA A 16 -3.94 7.20 7.49
N LEU A 17 -3.32 7.95 6.56
CA LEU A 17 -3.87 9.20 6.00
C LEU A 17 -4.86 8.94 4.86
N GLY A 18 -4.91 7.75 4.29
CA GLY A 18 -5.77 7.42 3.17
C GLY A 18 -5.42 6.08 2.56
N SER A 19 -6.45 5.33 2.16
CA SER A 19 -6.33 3.99 1.57
C SER A 19 -6.21 4.00 0.05
N ASN A 20 -6.21 5.18 -0.57
CA ASN A 20 -5.98 5.35 -2.00
C ASN A 20 -5.31 6.70 -2.26
N LEU A 21 -4.83 6.90 -3.48
CA LEU A 21 -4.06 8.09 -3.87
C LEU A 21 -4.85 9.39 -3.68
N GLU A 22 -6.15 9.40 -3.97
CA GLU A 22 -7.00 10.58 -3.86
C GLU A 22 -7.16 11.02 -2.40
N SER A 23 -7.62 10.10 -1.54
CA SER A 23 -7.80 10.34 -0.10
C SER A 23 -6.48 10.69 0.58
N PHE A 24 -5.40 9.98 0.26
CA PHE A 24 -4.07 10.26 0.79
C PHE A 24 -3.60 11.66 0.40
N SER A 25 -3.64 12.00 -0.89
CA SER A 25 -3.15 13.29 -1.38
C SER A 25 -3.95 14.44 -0.78
N LYS A 26 -5.28 14.32 -0.77
CA LYS A 26 -6.16 15.33 -0.16
C LYS A 26 -5.80 15.56 1.31
N ASN A 27 -5.78 14.50 2.10
CA ASN A 27 -5.53 14.62 3.54
C ASN A 27 -4.11 15.11 3.85
N LEU A 28 -3.13 14.75 3.02
CA LEU A 28 -1.76 15.24 3.10
C LEU A 28 -1.68 16.75 2.84
N PHE A 29 -2.28 17.24 1.75
CA PHE A 29 -2.26 18.66 1.40
C PHE A 29 -3.10 19.52 2.35
N ASP A 30 -4.16 18.95 2.92
CA ASP A 30 -5.01 19.59 3.94
C ASP A 30 -4.38 19.58 5.35
N GLY A 31 -3.16 19.06 5.51
CA GLY A 31 -2.45 19.02 6.79
C GLY A 31 -3.12 18.18 7.87
N GLN A 32 -3.89 17.16 7.47
CA GLN A 32 -4.60 16.29 8.41
C GLN A 32 -3.62 15.37 9.16
N SER A 33 -3.89 15.13 10.45
CA SER A 33 -3.13 14.14 11.23
C SER A 33 -3.82 12.78 11.19
N ALA A 34 -3.05 11.74 10.86
CA ALA A 34 -3.51 10.36 10.97
C ALA A 34 -3.18 9.69 12.32
N ILE A 35 -2.51 10.41 13.23
CA ILE A 35 -2.20 9.89 14.56
C ILE A 35 -3.45 9.98 15.42
N ARG A 36 -3.93 8.83 15.86
CA ARG A 36 -5.12 8.70 16.71
C ARG A 36 -4.81 7.75 17.85
N ARG A 37 -5.63 7.83 18.90
CA ARG A 37 -5.53 6.88 20.02
C ARG A 37 -5.73 5.47 19.47
N TYR A 38 -4.80 4.57 19.79
CA TYR A 38 -4.86 3.21 19.32
C TYR A 38 -6.14 2.54 19.87
N PRO A 39 -6.93 1.84 19.04
CA PRO A 39 -8.13 1.17 19.50
C PRO A 39 -7.79 0.13 20.58
N SER A 40 -8.40 0.24 21.76
CA SER A 40 -8.13 -0.65 22.90
C SER A 40 -8.58 -2.10 22.68
N ASP A 41 -9.36 -2.35 21.63
CA ASP A 41 -9.95 -3.63 21.26
C ASP A 41 -9.09 -4.46 20.30
N ARG A 42 -8.15 -3.84 19.56
CA ARG A 42 -7.40 -4.56 18.52
C ARG A 42 -6.15 -5.29 19.01
N PHE A 43 -5.34 -4.73 19.91
CA PHE A 43 -4.01 -5.32 20.20
C PHE A 43 -3.29 -4.88 21.48
N LEU A 44 -3.89 -4.04 22.35
CA LEU A 44 -3.18 -3.51 23.52
C LEU A 44 -3.98 -3.71 24.82
N PRO A 45 -3.30 -4.02 25.94
CA PRO A 45 -3.91 -3.91 27.25
C PRO A 45 -4.42 -2.47 27.43
N ALA A 46 -5.64 -2.31 27.95
CA ALA A 46 -6.27 -0.99 28.16
C ALA A 46 -5.41 0.01 28.97
N ALA A 47 -4.39 -0.48 29.68
CA ALA A 47 -3.43 0.32 30.45
C ALA A 47 -2.37 1.04 29.60
N LEU A 48 -2.16 0.66 28.33
CA LEU A 48 -1.18 1.33 27.46
C LEU A 48 -1.82 2.47 26.66
N HIS A 49 -1.48 3.71 27.00
CA HIS A 49 -1.86 4.89 26.25
C HIS A 49 -0.96 5.07 25.02
N LEU A 50 -1.31 4.42 23.91
CA LEU A 50 -0.61 4.57 22.63
C LEU A 50 -1.41 5.46 21.67
N ALA A 51 -0.70 6.35 20.96
CA ALA A 51 -1.21 7.03 19.78
C ALA A 51 -0.39 6.59 18.57
N ALA A 52 -1.06 6.17 17.50
CA ALA A 52 -0.40 5.64 16.31
C ALA A 52 -1.20 5.96 15.04
N GLY A 53 -0.51 5.90 13.91
CA GLY A 53 -1.13 5.93 12.59
C GLY A 53 -1.67 4.55 12.22
N CYS A 54 -2.94 4.30 12.50
CA CYS A 54 -3.59 3.05 12.11
C CYS A 54 -4.30 3.21 10.75
N ILE A 55 -4.06 2.28 9.85
CA ILE A 55 -4.88 2.12 8.63
C ILE A 55 -6.25 1.59 9.09
N PRO A 56 -7.31 2.40 9.04
CA PRO A 56 -8.63 1.94 9.45
C PRO A 56 -9.14 0.93 8.42
N ASP A 57 -9.75 -0.15 8.91
CA ASP A 57 -10.61 -1.04 8.11
C ASP A 57 -9.98 -1.62 6.83
N PHE A 58 -8.67 -1.89 6.87
CA PHE A 58 -8.04 -2.66 5.81
C PHE A 58 -8.42 -4.14 5.90
N ASP A 59 -9.14 -4.61 4.89
CA ASP A 59 -9.43 -6.02 4.68
C ASP A 59 -8.53 -6.58 3.57
N PRO A 60 -7.58 -7.50 3.86
CA PRO A 60 -6.78 -8.16 2.84
C PRO A 60 -7.61 -8.88 1.78
N GLY A 61 -8.84 -9.31 2.10
CA GLY A 61 -9.72 -10.01 1.18
C GLY A 61 -10.17 -9.19 -0.02
N CYS A 62 -10.04 -7.85 0.02
CA CYS A 62 -10.34 -6.98 -1.12
C CYS A 62 -9.26 -6.98 -2.20
N ILE A 63 -8.08 -7.55 -1.93
CA ILE A 63 -7.00 -7.67 -2.90
C ILE A 63 -7.36 -8.77 -3.90
N ASP A 64 -7.36 -8.42 -5.19
CA ASP A 64 -7.51 -9.37 -6.29
C ASP A 64 -6.24 -10.24 -6.43
N TYR A 65 -6.12 -11.21 -5.54
CA TYR A 65 -5.03 -12.17 -5.47
C TYR A 65 -5.51 -13.49 -4.86
N ASP A 66 -4.66 -14.53 -4.94
CA ASP A 66 -4.97 -15.82 -4.34
C ASP A 66 -5.16 -15.68 -2.82
N GLN A 67 -6.41 -15.86 -2.39
CA GLN A 67 -6.82 -15.74 -0.99
C GLN A 67 -6.12 -16.76 -0.07
N LYS A 68 -5.74 -17.93 -0.58
CA LYS A 68 -4.97 -18.92 0.20
C LYS A 68 -3.54 -18.45 0.44
N ILE A 69 -2.97 -17.70 -0.49
CA ILE A 69 -1.64 -17.10 -0.32
C ILE A 69 -1.75 -15.92 0.66
N LEU A 70 -2.72 -15.02 0.46
CA LEU A 70 -2.94 -13.88 1.35
C LEU A 70 -3.14 -14.31 2.81
N ALA A 71 -3.90 -15.38 3.05
CA ALA A 71 -4.12 -15.92 4.39
C ALA A 71 -2.86 -16.46 5.08
N ARG A 72 -1.78 -16.71 4.32
CA ARG A 72 -0.48 -17.19 4.83
C ARG A 72 0.57 -16.08 4.90
N CYS A 73 0.26 -14.90 4.38
CA CYS A 73 1.15 -13.76 4.39
C CYS A 73 0.97 -12.94 5.67
N ASP A 74 2.06 -12.31 6.12
CA ASP A 74 1.94 -11.27 7.14
C ASP A 74 1.16 -10.07 6.57
N LEU A 75 0.52 -9.32 7.46
CA LEU A 75 -0.30 -8.16 7.12
C LEU A 75 0.47 -7.10 6.33
N PHE A 76 1.76 -6.90 6.58
CA PHE A 76 2.55 -5.93 5.81
C PHE A 76 2.70 -6.33 4.33
N ILE A 77 2.69 -7.63 4.01
CA ILE A 77 2.73 -8.11 2.63
C ILE A 77 1.41 -7.78 1.94
N ALA A 78 0.28 -7.93 2.62
CA ALA A 78 -1.02 -7.52 2.09
C ALA A 78 -1.06 -6.02 1.81
N TYR A 79 -0.48 -5.19 2.70
CA TYR A 79 -0.34 -3.75 2.44
C TYR A 79 0.49 -3.46 1.17
N ALA A 80 1.62 -4.14 1.03
CA ALA A 80 2.51 -3.99 -0.11
C ALA A 80 1.82 -4.40 -1.42
N LEU A 81 1.10 -5.53 -1.44
CA LEU A 81 0.36 -6.00 -2.60
C LEU A 81 -0.76 -5.03 -3.00
N HIS A 82 -1.53 -4.53 -2.03
CA HIS A 82 -2.57 -3.54 -2.28
C HIS A 82 -1.99 -2.28 -2.94
N ALA A 83 -0.92 -1.73 -2.38
CA ALA A 83 -0.25 -0.56 -2.94
C ALA A 83 0.37 -0.84 -4.33
N ALA A 84 0.99 -2.01 -4.52
CA ALA A 84 1.59 -2.39 -5.79
C ALA A 84 0.55 -2.51 -6.91
N PHE A 85 -0.60 -3.16 -6.66
CA PHE A 85 -1.67 -3.24 -7.66
C PHE A 85 -2.30 -1.89 -7.96
N ALA A 86 -2.48 -1.04 -6.96
CA ALA A 86 -2.93 0.34 -7.18
C ALA A 86 -1.93 1.12 -8.06
N ALA A 87 -0.62 0.95 -7.85
CA ALA A 87 0.42 1.59 -8.65
C ALA A 87 0.43 1.10 -10.10
N ILE A 88 0.31 -0.21 -10.33
CA ILE A 88 0.23 -0.79 -11.67
C ILE A 88 -1.02 -0.24 -12.37
N LYS A 89 -2.18 -0.24 -11.70
CA LYS A 89 -3.42 0.35 -12.25
C LYS A 89 -3.27 1.83 -12.60
N HIS A 90 -2.69 2.62 -11.72
CA HIS A 90 -2.45 4.04 -11.98
C HIS A 90 -1.51 4.28 -13.16
N SER A 91 -0.55 3.37 -13.40
CA SER A 91 0.38 3.48 -14.53
C SER A 91 -0.23 3.16 -15.89
N GLY A 92 -1.43 2.56 -15.94
CA GLY A 92 -2.06 2.12 -17.19
C GLY A 92 -1.36 0.91 -17.84
N LEU A 93 -0.44 0.24 -17.14
CA LEU A 93 0.29 -0.91 -17.68
C LEU A 93 -0.57 -2.19 -17.72
N ASN A 94 -1.72 -2.21 -17.02
CA ASN A 94 -2.58 -3.37 -16.82
C ASN A 94 -3.09 -3.97 -18.14
N ASP A 95 -3.43 -3.11 -19.10
CA ASP A 95 -4.11 -3.51 -20.33
C ASP A 95 -3.23 -4.40 -21.23
N ASN A 96 -1.91 -4.35 -21.04
CA ASN A 96 -0.94 -5.03 -21.88
C ASN A 96 0.13 -5.78 -21.08
N LEU A 97 -0.18 -6.21 -19.85
CA LEU A 97 0.76 -6.88 -18.95
C LEU A 97 1.49 -8.07 -19.60
N GLU A 98 0.83 -8.82 -20.48
CA GLU A 98 1.43 -9.97 -21.16
C GLU A 98 2.46 -9.60 -22.24
N SER A 99 2.39 -8.38 -22.77
CA SER A 99 3.31 -7.90 -23.82
C SER A 99 4.68 -7.48 -23.28
N TYR A 100 4.79 -7.27 -21.96
CA TYR A 100 6.04 -6.82 -21.35
C TYR A 100 7.04 -7.96 -21.19
N ASP A 101 8.29 -7.68 -21.56
CA ASP A 101 9.40 -8.57 -21.29
C ASP A 101 9.64 -8.70 -19.77
N ARG A 102 9.24 -9.85 -19.22
CA ARG A 102 9.37 -10.17 -17.80
C ARG A 102 10.83 -10.19 -17.33
N MET A 103 11.80 -10.46 -18.22
CA MET A 103 13.23 -10.42 -17.88
C MET A 103 13.76 -9.00 -17.67
N ARG A 104 12.96 -7.99 -18.06
CA ARG A 104 13.26 -6.57 -17.86
C ARG A 104 12.40 -5.91 -16.78
N ALA A 105 11.51 -6.67 -16.15
CA ALA A 105 10.74 -6.22 -15.00
C ALA A 105 11.44 -6.65 -13.71
N GLY A 106 11.58 -5.73 -12.76
CA GLY A 106 12.19 -5.98 -11.47
C GLY A 106 11.31 -5.45 -10.34
N VAL A 107 11.40 -6.09 -9.18
CA VAL A 107 10.75 -5.64 -7.95
C VAL A 107 11.84 -5.37 -6.92
N CYS A 108 11.84 -4.16 -6.37
CA CYS A 108 12.62 -3.81 -5.19
C CYS A 108 11.64 -3.56 -4.04
N PHE A 109 11.77 -4.34 -2.97
CA PHE A 109 10.84 -4.34 -1.86
C PHE A 109 11.62 -4.28 -0.55
N GLY A 110 11.13 -3.47 0.40
CA GLY A 110 11.71 -3.30 1.72
C GLY A 110 10.63 -3.25 2.79
N SER A 111 10.98 -3.72 3.99
CA SER A 111 10.14 -3.71 5.19
C SER A 111 11.04 -3.40 6.40
N GLY A 112 10.50 -2.75 7.43
CA GLY A 112 11.23 -2.31 8.62
C GLY A 112 10.33 -1.77 9.72
#